data_AF-A0A1X2FUY7-F1
#
_entry.id   AF-A0A1X2FUY7-F1
#
_cell.length_a   1.000
_cell.length_b   1.000
_cell.length_c   1.000
_cell.angle_alpha   90.00
_cell.angle_beta   90.00
_cell.angle_gamma   90.00
#
_symmetry.space_group_name_H-M   'P 1'
#
loop_
_entity.id
_entity.type
_entity.pdbx_description
1 polymer ?
#
loop_
_entity_poly.entity_id
_entity_poly.type
_entity_poly.pdbx_seq_one_letter_code
_entity_poly.pdbx_strand_id
1 'polypeptide(L)'
;IYSINRFLPSNISNIAGSLILIMLGLWFILDYYKKRKTDTFDFKNNYEILINSKIEGNDNLKYIDMKESIILAFGLTINNLGLGIGASITGLNIYFTTLLTIIFSLLSILLGFIIGNTYLAKAFGSYAPLVSGILIVFLGIYEIFI
;
A
#
# COMPACT_ATOMS: atom_id res chain seq x y z
N ILE A 1 13.78 21.01 -20.71
CA ILE A 1 12.66 21.58 -19.90
C ILE A 1 11.57 22.19 -20.78
N TYR A 2 11.89 22.93 -21.86
CA TYR A 2 10.88 23.50 -22.79
C TYR A 2 10.08 22.49 -23.65
N SER A 3 10.54 21.24 -23.79
CA SER A 3 9.92 20.27 -24.72
C SER A 3 8.76 19.44 -24.13
N ILE A 4 8.57 19.45 -22.80
CA ILE A 4 7.59 18.57 -22.12
C ILE A 4 6.20 19.24 -21.99
N ASN A 5 6.15 20.57 -21.84
CA ASN A 5 4.90 21.34 -21.73
C ASN A 5 4.02 21.30 -22.99
N ARG A 6 4.49 20.71 -24.10
CA ARG A 6 3.69 20.50 -25.32
C ARG A 6 2.94 19.16 -25.35
N PHE A 7 3.37 18.16 -24.57
CA PHE A 7 2.79 16.82 -24.62
C PHE A 7 1.73 16.56 -23.55
N LEU A 8 1.76 17.29 -22.43
CA LEU A 8 0.66 17.36 -21.47
C LEU A 8 0.46 18.81 -21.03
N PRO A 9 -0.59 19.52 -21.50
CA PRO A 9 -0.95 20.78 -20.87
C PRO A 9 -1.26 20.50 -19.39
N SER A 10 -0.70 21.31 -18.49
CA SER A 10 -0.75 21.14 -17.03
C SER A 10 -2.17 20.84 -16.53
N ASN A 11 -3.16 21.51 -17.11
CA ASN A 11 -4.56 21.37 -16.74
C ASN A 11 -5.11 19.96 -17.00
N ILE A 12 -4.71 19.29 -18.10
CA ILE A 12 -5.19 17.94 -18.41
C ILE A 12 -4.51 16.91 -17.51
N SER A 13 -3.22 17.09 -17.19
CA SER A 13 -2.48 16.19 -16.30
C SER A 13 -3.04 16.23 -14.87
N ASN A 14 -3.32 17.42 -14.34
CA ASN A 14 -3.85 17.58 -12.97
C ASN A 14 -5.28 17.01 -12.87
N ILE A 15 -6.13 17.26 -13.86
CA ILE A 15 -7.49 16.70 -13.90
C ILE A 15 -7.45 15.16 -14.02
N ALA A 16 -6.60 14.62 -14.89
CA ALA A 16 -6.49 13.16 -15.05
C ALA A 16 -5.95 12.50 -13.78
N GLY A 17 -4.89 13.05 -13.19
CA GLY A 17 -4.29 12.54 -11.95
C GLY A 17 -5.24 12.61 -10.76
N SER A 18 -5.92 13.74 -10.56
CA SER A 18 -6.90 13.91 -9.49
C SER A 18 -8.09 12.95 -9.63
N LEU A 19 -8.61 12.75 -10.85
CA LEU A 19 -9.69 11.80 -11.09
C LEU A 19 -9.27 10.37 -10.70
N ILE A 20 -8.06 9.95 -11.11
CA ILE A 20 -7.52 8.63 -10.76
C ILE A 20 -7.37 8.49 -9.24
N LEU A 21 -6.82 9.50 -8.55
CA LEU A 21 -6.68 9.50 -7.10
C LEU A 21 -8.05 9.37 -6.41
N ILE A 22 -9.02 10.20 -6.78
CA ILE A 22 -10.37 10.16 -6.17
C ILE A 22 -11.01 8.79 -6.38
N MET A 23 -10.92 8.22 -7.58
CA MET A 23 -11.47 6.88 -7.86
C MET A 23 -10.80 5.79 -7.03
N LEU A 24 -9.46 5.80 -6.92
CA LEU A 24 -8.72 4.84 -6.08
C LEU A 24 -9.06 4.98 -4.59
N GLY A 25 -9.15 6.22 -4.10
CA GLY A 25 -9.49 6.50 -2.71
C GLY A 25 -10.91 6.04 -2.36
N LEU A 26 -11.89 6.29 -3.24
CA LEU A 26 -13.25 5.76 -3.09
C LEU A 26 -13.26 4.22 -3.13
N TRP A 27 -12.48 3.60 -4.02
CA TRP A 27 -12.38 2.15 -4.09
C TRP A 27 -11.86 1.55 -2.77
N PHE A 28 -10.86 2.16 -2.13
CA PHE A 28 -10.36 1.71 -0.82
C PHE A 28 -11.39 1.88 0.31
N ILE A 29 -12.17 2.97 0.29
CA ILE A 29 -13.26 3.18 1.25
C ILE A 29 -14.34 2.09 1.05
N LEU A 30 -14.70 1.78 -0.19
CA LEU A 30 -15.67 0.73 -0.49
C LEU A 30 -15.14 -0.65 -0.11
N ASP A 31 -13.86 -0.95 -0.36
CA ASP A 31 -13.23 -2.23 0.04
C ASP A 31 -13.30 -2.40 1.56
N TYR A 32 -13.02 -1.33 2.33
CA TYR A 32 -13.14 -1.35 3.79
C TYR A 32 -14.55 -1.78 4.26
N TYR A 33 -15.60 -1.15 3.74
CA TYR A 33 -16.97 -1.48 4.15
C TYR A 33 -17.42 -2.86 3.65
N LYS A 34 -16.93 -3.30 2.48
CA LYS A 34 -17.23 -4.62 1.93
C LYS A 34 -16.58 -5.73 2.76
N LYS A 35 -15.28 -5.61 3.07
CA LYS A 35 -14.54 -6.60 3.88
C LYS A 35 -15.07 -6.72 5.30
N ARG A 36 -15.46 -5.61 5.93
CA ARG A 36 -15.96 -5.63 7.31
C ARG A 36 -17.24 -6.48 7.49
N LYS A 37 -18.06 -6.62 6.43
CA LYS A 37 -19.21 -7.55 6.43
C LYS A 37 -18.81 -9.01 6.24
N THR A 38 -17.79 -9.27 5.41
CA THR A 38 -17.27 -10.62 5.15
C THR A 38 -16.49 -11.17 6.36
N ASP A 39 -15.68 -10.32 7.00
CA ASP A 39 -14.87 -10.69 8.17
C ASP A 39 -15.72 -11.19 9.33
N THR A 40 -16.92 -10.63 9.56
CA THR A 40 -17.82 -11.12 10.63
C THR A 40 -18.36 -12.52 10.35
N PHE A 41 -18.59 -12.88 9.08
CA PHE A 41 -19.07 -14.20 8.68
C PHE A 41 -17.93 -15.23 8.71
N ASP A 42 -16.76 -14.84 8.19
CA ASP A 42 -15.56 -15.68 8.18
C ASP A 42 -14.98 -15.88 9.58
N PHE A 43 -15.08 -14.89 10.49
CA PHE A 43 -14.62 -15.06 11.87
C PHE A 43 -15.38 -16.18 12.58
N LYS A 44 -16.70 -16.28 12.37
CA LYS A 44 -17.52 -17.35 12.96
C LYS A 44 -17.09 -18.73 12.45
N ASN A 45 -16.93 -18.88 11.14
CA ASN A 45 -16.50 -20.15 10.52
C ASN A 45 -15.06 -20.52 10.91
N ASN A 46 -14.13 -19.55 10.90
CA ASN A 46 -12.73 -19.81 11.26
C ASN A 46 -12.57 -20.14 12.75
N TYR A 47 -13.42 -19.61 13.63
CA TYR A 47 -13.38 -19.97 15.06
C TYR A 47 -13.69 -21.46 15.27
N GLU A 48 -14.67 -22.00 14.54
CA GLU A 48 -14.99 -23.44 14.55
C GLU A 48 -13.83 -24.28 14.00
N ILE A 49 -13.19 -23.85 12.90
CA ILE A 49 -12.04 -24.54 12.31
C ILE A 49 -10.81 -24.50 13.24
N LEU A 50 -10.53 -23.36 13.89
CA LEU A 50 -9.39 -23.19 14.80
C LEU A 50 -9.54 -24.02 16.08
N ILE A 51 -10.76 -24.17 16.61
CA ILE A 51 -11.01 -25.09 17.74
C ILE A 51 -10.69 -26.52 17.32
N ASN A 52 -11.18 -26.95 16.16
CA ASN A 52 -10.92 -28.29 15.63
C ASN A 52 -9.42 -28.52 15.35
N SER A 53 -8.72 -27.57 14.73
CA SER A 53 -7.30 -27.70 14.41
C SER A 53 -6.39 -27.66 15.63
N LYS A 54 -6.81 -26.96 16.69
CA LYS A 54 -6.07 -26.88 17.96
C LYS A 54 -6.21 -28.16 18.78
N ILE A 55 -7.35 -28.85 18.65
CA ILE A 55 -7.53 -30.21 19.19
C ILE A 55 -6.62 -31.20 18.45
N GLU A 56 -6.38 -30.99 17.15
CA GLU A 56 -5.49 -31.82 16.31
C GLU A 56 -4.00 -31.45 16.37
N GLY A 57 -3.60 -30.44 17.15
CA GLY A 57 -2.18 -30.12 17.40
C GLY A 57 -1.40 -29.63 16.18
N ASN A 58 -2.04 -28.94 15.24
CA ASN A 58 -1.40 -28.47 14.01
C ASN A 58 -1.08 -26.95 14.06
N ASP A 59 0.06 -26.59 14.63
CA ASP A 59 0.60 -25.23 14.69
C ASP A 59 1.30 -24.86 13.36
N ASN A 60 0.50 -24.34 12.43
CA ASN A 60 0.99 -23.87 11.13
C ASN A 60 1.76 -22.55 11.27
N LEU A 61 3.10 -22.61 11.23
CA LEU A 61 3.96 -21.47 10.98
C LEU A 61 3.65 -20.88 9.59
N LYS A 62 3.23 -19.61 9.55
CA LYS A 62 2.86 -18.94 8.31
C LYS A 62 4.08 -18.29 7.66
N TYR A 63 4.57 -18.90 6.59
CA TYR A 63 5.61 -18.34 5.72
C TYR A 63 4.97 -17.63 4.53
N ILE A 64 5.71 -16.66 3.97
CA ILE A 64 5.30 -15.97 2.74
C ILE A 64 5.53 -16.91 1.56
N ASP A 65 4.49 -17.14 0.75
CA ASP A 65 4.60 -17.97 -0.45
C ASP A 65 5.41 -17.27 -1.56
N MET A 66 5.91 -18.03 -2.53
CA MET A 66 6.65 -17.48 -3.68
C MET A 66 5.82 -16.45 -4.45
N LYS A 67 4.51 -16.68 -4.63
CA LYS A 67 3.62 -15.73 -5.30
C LYS A 67 3.48 -14.42 -4.53
N GLU A 68 3.29 -14.51 -3.22
CA GLU A 68 3.20 -13.34 -2.34
C GLU A 68 4.52 -12.54 -2.39
N SER A 69 5.66 -13.24 -2.36
CA SER A 69 6.99 -12.62 -2.45
C SER A 69 7.20 -11.87 -3.77
N ILE A 70 6.74 -12.44 -4.90
CA ILE A 70 6.82 -11.79 -6.21
C ILE A 70 5.96 -10.51 -6.25
N ILE A 71 4.73 -10.57 -5.74
CA ILE A 71 3.84 -9.41 -5.68
C ILE A 71 4.43 -8.30 -4.81
N LEU A 72 4.99 -8.67 -3.65
CA LEU A 72 5.67 -7.73 -2.75
C LEU A 72 6.89 -7.09 -3.42
N ALA A 73 7.75 -7.88 -4.06
CA ALA A 73 8.93 -7.38 -4.77
C ALA A 73 8.55 -6.44 -5.92
N PHE A 74 7.49 -6.76 -6.66
CA PHE A 74 7.01 -5.92 -7.75
C PHE A 74 6.45 -4.58 -7.23
N GLY A 75 5.64 -4.60 -6.18
CA GLY A 75 5.13 -3.39 -5.53
C GLY A 75 6.25 -2.49 -5.01
N LEU A 76 7.27 -3.08 -4.37
CA LEU A 76 8.44 -2.34 -3.89
C LEU A 76 9.24 -1.71 -5.05
N THR A 77 9.38 -2.43 -6.16
CA THR A 77 10.08 -1.95 -7.36
C THR A 77 9.37 -0.74 -7.98
N ILE A 78 8.04 -0.79 -8.13
CA ILE A 78 7.26 0.34 -8.64
C ILE A 78 7.36 1.55 -7.69
N ASN A 79 7.29 1.32 -6.37
CA ASN A 79 7.43 2.37 -5.38
C ASN A 79 8.80 3.07 -5.47
N ASN A 80 9.88 2.29 -5.58
CA ASN A 80 11.23 2.83 -5.74
C ASN A 80 11.44 3.54 -7.08
N LEU A 81 10.75 3.12 -8.15
CA LEU A 81 10.79 3.81 -9.44
C LEU A 81 10.16 5.20 -9.35
N GLY A 82 9.00 5.33 -8.70
CA GLY A 82 8.37 6.63 -8.45
C GLY A 82 9.26 7.54 -7.61
N LEU A 83 9.82 7.02 -6.52
CA LEU A 83 10.77 7.75 -5.67
C LEU A 83 12.02 8.18 -6.46
N GLY A 84 12.57 7.32 -7.31
CA GLY A 84 13.74 7.62 -8.15
C GLY A 84 13.47 8.74 -9.16
N ILE A 85 12.29 8.76 -9.78
CA ILE A 85 11.84 9.85 -10.65
C ILE A 85 11.72 11.16 -9.84
N GLY A 86 11.09 11.10 -8.65
CA GLY A 86 10.97 12.26 -7.76
C GLY A 86 12.32 12.81 -7.29
N ALA A 87 13.25 11.93 -6.93
CA ALA A 87 14.61 12.28 -6.53
C ALA A 87 15.39 12.96 -7.67
N SER A 88 15.20 12.50 -8.91
CA SER A 88 15.77 13.11 -10.11
C SER A 88 15.22 14.53 -10.35
N ILE A 89 13.90 14.72 -10.22
CA ILE A 89 13.24 16.02 -10.37
C ILE A 89 13.72 17.01 -9.30
N THR A 90 13.92 16.54 -8.07
CA THR A 90 14.40 17.37 -6.94
C THR A 90 15.91 17.62 -6.95
N GLY A 91 16.65 16.99 -7.87
CA GLY A 91 18.10 17.17 -8.01
C GLY A 91 18.93 16.51 -6.91
N LEU A 92 18.40 15.49 -6.23
CA LEU A 92 19.13 14.76 -5.20
C LEU A 92 20.25 13.89 -5.81
N ASN A 93 21.32 13.64 -5.04
CA ASN A 93 22.42 12.79 -5.49
C ASN A 93 21.95 11.33 -5.65
N ILE A 94 21.92 10.86 -6.90
CA ILE A 94 21.41 9.54 -7.30
C ILE A 94 22.10 8.39 -6.56
N TYR A 95 23.41 8.44 -6.38
CA TYR A 95 24.15 7.36 -5.73
C TYR A 95 23.78 7.24 -4.25
N PHE A 96 23.71 8.38 -3.56
CA PHE A 96 23.37 8.41 -2.14
C PHE A 96 21.90 8.04 -1.90
N THR A 97 20.98 8.59 -2.69
CA THR A 97 19.54 8.28 -2.56
C THR A 97 19.26 6.81 -2.85
N THR A 98 19.91 6.23 -3.85
CA THR A 98 19.73 4.81 -4.18
C THR A 98 20.23 3.92 -3.05
N LEU A 99 21.42 4.19 -2.51
CA LEU A 99 21.98 3.44 -1.40
C LEU A 99 21.07 3.50 -0.16
N LEU A 100 20.62 4.70 0.22
CA LEU A 100 19.70 4.88 1.34
C LEU A 100 18.38 4.17 1.10
N THR A 101 17.80 4.29 -0.10
CA THR A 101 16.51 3.67 -0.42
C THR A 101 16.58 2.15 -0.29
N ILE A 102 17.68 1.51 -0.73
CA ILE A 102 17.87 0.07 -0.57
C ILE A 102 17.95 -0.32 0.91
N ILE A 103 18.79 0.37 1.70
CA ILE A 103 18.96 0.07 3.13
C ILE A 103 17.63 0.25 3.88
N PHE A 104 16.94 1.38 3.67
CA PHE A 104 15.66 1.65 4.32
C PHE A 104 14.56 0.69 3.85
N SER A 105 14.54 0.29 2.58
CA SER A 105 13.56 -0.69 2.08
C SER A 105 13.72 -2.04 2.78
N LEU A 106 14.96 -2.55 2.87
CA LEU A 106 15.24 -3.82 3.56
C LEU A 106 14.90 -3.75 5.05
N LEU A 107 15.29 -2.66 5.71
CA LEU A 107 14.98 -2.45 7.13
C LEU A 107 13.46 -2.36 7.36
N SER A 108 12.74 -1.65 6.48
CA SER A 108 11.29 -1.50 6.56
C SER A 108 10.56 -2.82 6.35
N ILE A 109 11.04 -3.69 5.45
CA ILE A 109 10.48 -5.04 5.28
C ILE A 109 10.67 -5.86 6.55
N LEU A 110 11.87 -5.85 7.15
CA LEU A 110 12.15 -6.57 8.39
C LEU A 110 11.27 -6.07 9.55
N LEU A 111 11.19 -4.75 9.74
CA LEU A 111 10.35 -4.14 10.75
C LEU A 111 8.88 -4.44 10.50
N GLY A 112 8.42 -4.37 9.25
CA GLY A 112 7.07 -4.71 8.84
C GLY A 112 6.72 -6.17 9.14
N PHE A 113 7.65 -7.10 8.94
CA PHE A 113 7.46 -8.51 9.30
C PHE A 113 7.31 -8.71 10.81
N ILE A 114 8.16 -8.07 11.61
CA ILE A 114 8.11 -8.17 13.08
C ILE A 114 6.83 -7.52 13.62
N ILE A 115 6.55 -6.28 13.22
CA ILE A 115 5.40 -5.51 13.70
C ILE A 115 4.09 -6.11 13.20
N GLY A 116 4.05 -6.62 11.96
CA GLY A 116 2.87 -7.19 11.33
C GLY A 116 2.26 -8.35 12.11
N ASN A 117 3.06 -9.05 12.93
CA ASN A 117 2.57 -10.14 13.77
C ASN A 117 2.01 -9.69 15.13
N THR A 118 2.03 -8.39 15.43
CA THR A 118 1.53 -7.85 16.71
C THR A 118 0.02 -7.57 16.68
N TYR A 119 -0.61 -7.55 17.86
CA TYR A 119 -2.03 -7.20 18.00
C TYR A 119 -2.35 -5.78 17.50
N LEU A 120 -1.43 -4.84 17.71
CA LEU A 120 -1.53 -3.47 17.21
C LEU A 120 -1.64 -3.45 15.68
N ALA A 121 -0.83 -4.23 14.97
CA ALA A 121 -0.90 -4.31 13.52
C ALA A 121 -2.24 -4.84 13.00
N LYS A 122 -2.92 -5.75 13.72
CA LYS A 122 -4.28 -6.19 13.36
C LYS A 122 -5.30 -5.06 13.52
N ALA A 123 -5.24 -4.32 14.63
CA ALA A 123 -6.15 -3.19 14.86
C ALA A 123 -5.95 -2.09 13.81
N PHE A 124 -4.71 -1.61 13.62
CA PHE A 124 -4.39 -0.59 12.62
C PHE A 124 -4.63 -1.06 11.19
N GLY A 125 -4.32 -2.32 10.88
CA GLY A 125 -4.53 -2.92 9.57
C GLY A 125 -5.99 -2.93 9.15
N SER A 126 -6.92 -3.12 10.10
CA SER A 126 -8.37 -3.07 9.79
C SER A 126 -8.82 -1.69 9.34
N TYR A 127 -8.32 -0.60 9.93
CA TYR A 127 -8.67 0.78 9.56
C TYR A 127 -7.79 1.36 8.45
N ALA A 128 -6.68 0.71 8.11
CA ALA A 128 -5.72 1.22 7.13
C ALA A 128 -6.34 1.51 5.75
N PRO A 129 -7.21 0.66 5.15
CA PRO A 129 -7.85 0.97 3.88
C PRO A 129 -8.76 2.20 3.96
N LEU A 130 -9.49 2.39 5.07
CA LEU A 130 -10.35 3.55 5.28
C LEU A 130 -9.54 4.84 5.38
N VAL A 131 -8.51 4.85 6.23
CA VAL A 131 -7.65 6.03 6.44
C VAL A 131 -6.90 6.37 5.16
N SER A 132 -6.33 5.37 4.48
CA SER A 132 -5.67 5.54 3.19
C SER A 132 -6.62 6.11 2.14
N GLY A 133 -7.82 5.54 2.00
CA GLY A 133 -8.81 6.02 1.05
C GLY A 133 -9.22 7.47 1.28
N ILE A 134 -9.43 7.87 2.54
CA ILE A 134 -9.72 9.27 2.91
C ILE A 134 -8.57 10.20 2.52
N LEU A 135 -7.33 9.84 2.87
CA LEU A 135 -6.14 10.65 2.54
C LEU A 135 -5.96 10.80 1.02
N ILE A 136 -6.15 9.72 0.26
CA ILE A 136 -6.03 9.73 -1.20
C ILE A 136 -7.12 10.61 -1.83
N VAL A 137 -8.36 10.54 -1.36
CA VAL A 137 -9.44 11.42 -1.85
C VAL A 137 -9.09 12.89 -1.57
N PHE A 138 -8.62 13.21 -0.37
CA PHE A 138 -8.19 14.58 -0.05
C PHE A 138 -7.04 15.05 -0.94
N LEU A 139 -6.05 14.18 -1.20
CA LEU A 139 -4.95 14.50 -2.09
C LEU A 139 -5.43 14.76 -3.52
N GLY A 140 -6.34 13.93 -4.03
CA GLY A 140 -6.95 14.11 -5.35
C GLY A 140 -7.74 15.41 -5.46
N ILE A 141 -8.51 15.77 -4.42
CA ILE A 141 -9.22 17.05 -4.37
C ILE A 141 -8.23 18.22 -4.33
N TYR A 142 -7.17 18.12 -3.54
CA TYR A 142 -6.14 19.16 -3.43
C TYR A 142 -5.45 19.42 -4.78
N GLU A 143 -5.14 18.37 -5.53
CA GLU A 143 -4.50 18.45 -6.84
C GLU A 143 -5.37 19.15 -7.91
N ILE A 144 -6.69 19.24 -7.71
CA ILE A 144 -7.59 19.99 -8.62
C ILE A 144 -7.37 21.50 -8.48
N PHE A 145 -6.98 21.97 -7.29
CA PHE A 145 -6.83 23.39 -6.98
C PHE A 145 -5.42 23.93 -7.22
N ILE A 146 -4.46 23.05 -7.51
CA ILE A 146 -3.06 23.37 -7.81
C ILE A 146 -2.81 23.36 -9.33
#